data_AF-A0A7X4DPA5-F1
#
_entry.id   AF-A0A7X4DPA5-F1
#
_cell.length_a   1.000
_cell.length_b   1.000
_cell.length_c   1.000
_cell.angle_alpha   90.00
_cell.angle_beta   90.00
_cell.angle_gamma   90.00
#
_symmetry.space_group_name_H-M   'P 1'
#
loop_
_entity.id
_entity.type
_entity.pdbx_description
1 polymer ?
#
loop_
_entity_poly.entity_id
_entity_poly.type
_entity_poly.pdbx_seq_one_letter_code
_entity_poly.pdbx_strand_id
1 'polypeptide(L)'
;MMLPKDYVRLKLTGERASEITDASGTMMLDCATGTWDDALVEAAGWERGKLPHLLHSFDPAGQLRPELCRRWSTPRTVKVAAGCGDNYAGALGVGAASPGRAALSIGTSGVLSAVDGTFRPAPNHAILTTPHAAPGTFLSMAVVMSATQSLDWLSRLARLPAGDLAEMAEHRIASVGVAGRPIARPSITGVRTPDNRPDASAFFSGITAAHDIADIAYSVLEGVAFQFLDGFSAQRSAGVPVAEVQAVGGGTHSRFWVSLMATLFDTDVSIPESGDISACLGASRLAHAATTPDERDAILARQPVARMTVSPVAGMREPLMARHRAFRALPFKTG
;
A
#
# COMPACT_ATOMS: atom_id res chain seq x y z
N MET A 1 -8.00 24.91 6.41
CA MET A 1 -7.31 23.76 5.79
C MET A 1 -8.21 23.05 4.78
N MET A 2 -7.63 22.58 3.67
CA MET A 2 -8.22 21.66 2.68
C MET A 2 -7.10 20.80 2.08
N LEU A 3 -7.34 19.49 1.93
CA LEU A 3 -6.44 18.59 1.24
C LEU A 3 -6.66 18.68 -0.29
N PRO A 4 -5.74 18.19 -1.14
CA PRO A 4 -5.86 18.32 -2.59
C PRO A 4 -7.21 17.81 -3.14
N LYS A 5 -7.67 16.64 -2.68
CA LYS A 5 -8.99 16.08 -3.01
C LYS A 5 -10.12 17.02 -2.59
N ASP A 6 -10.06 17.55 -1.38
CA ASP A 6 -11.10 18.44 -0.85
C ASP A 6 -11.19 19.75 -1.62
N TYR A 7 -10.06 20.29 -2.08
CA TYR A 7 -10.04 21.47 -2.93
C TYR A 7 -10.71 21.20 -4.29
N VAL A 8 -10.41 20.05 -4.92
CA VAL A 8 -11.09 19.65 -6.16
C VAL A 8 -12.60 19.53 -5.91
N ARG A 9 -13.02 18.86 -4.83
CA ARG A 9 -14.44 18.76 -4.47
C ARG A 9 -15.07 20.14 -4.23
N LEU A 10 -14.41 21.06 -3.55
CA LEU A 10 -14.88 22.44 -3.36
C LEU A 10 -15.10 23.16 -4.69
N LYS A 11 -14.21 22.95 -5.68
CA LYS A 11 -14.38 23.51 -7.02
C LYS A 11 -15.54 22.86 -7.78
N LEU A 12 -15.76 21.56 -7.58
CA LEU A 12 -16.87 20.84 -8.21
C LEU A 12 -18.23 21.18 -7.60
N THR A 13 -18.32 21.41 -6.29
CA THR A 13 -19.60 21.48 -5.55
C THR A 13 -19.87 22.83 -4.90
N GLY A 14 -18.82 23.56 -4.51
CA GLY A 14 -18.95 24.74 -3.66
C GLY A 14 -19.02 24.44 -2.16
N GLU A 15 -19.03 23.16 -1.78
CA GLU A 15 -19.15 22.74 -0.40
C GLU A 15 -17.79 22.46 0.22
N ARG A 16 -17.58 23.04 1.41
CA ARG A 16 -16.31 22.92 2.15
C ARG A 16 -16.42 21.85 3.22
N ALA A 17 -15.91 20.66 2.92
CA ALA A 17 -15.77 19.55 3.85
C ALA A 17 -14.34 18.97 3.83
N SER A 18 -14.07 18.00 4.68
CA SER A 18 -12.98 17.04 4.50
C SER A 18 -13.51 15.64 4.75
N GLU A 19 -12.68 14.65 4.52
CA GLU A 19 -13.06 13.25 4.59
C GLU A 19 -12.08 12.52 5.51
N ILE A 20 -12.59 11.60 6.33
CA ILE A 20 -11.90 11.02 7.48
C ILE A 20 -10.55 10.38 7.10
N THR A 21 -10.49 9.61 6.02
CA THR A 21 -9.25 8.89 5.64
C THR A 21 -8.12 9.81 5.19
N ASP A 22 -8.46 10.91 4.53
CA ASP A 22 -7.50 11.92 4.07
C ASP A 22 -7.13 12.85 5.24
N ALA A 23 -8.12 13.22 6.05
CA ALA A 23 -7.95 14.01 7.28
C ALA A 23 -7.02 13.33 8.29
N SER A 24 -6.99 11.99 8.35
CA SER A 24 -6.05 11.26 9.22
C SER A 24 -4.59 11.53 8.88
N GLY A 25 -4.29 11.94 7.64
CA GLY A 25 -2.94 12.32 7.20
C GLY A 25 -2.46 13.68 7.73
N THR A 26 -3.34 14.47 8.34
CA THR A 26 -3.00 15.82 8.85
C THR A 26 -2.35 15.82 10.23
N MET A 27 -2.29 14.65 10.89
CA MET A 27 -1.85 14.48 12.29
C MET A 27 -2.70 15.22 13.34
N MET A 28 -3.89 15.73 12.97
CA MET A 28 -4.82 16.42 13.87
C MET A 28 -6.08 15.59 14.22
N LEU A 29 -6.17 14.37 13.71
CA LEU A 29 -7.32 13.48 13.88
C LEU A 29 -7.02 12.39 14.91
N ASP A 30 -7.95 12.15 15.83
CA ASP A 30 -7.98 10.90 16.57
C ASP A 30 -8.41 9.77 15.63
N CYS A 31 -7.46 8.91 15.28
CA CYS A 31 -7.66 7.81 14.35
C CYS A 31 -8.53 6.68 14.92
N ALA A 32 -8.73 6.60 16.24
CA ALA A 32 -9.63 5.60 16.84
C ALA A 32 -11.09 6.02 16.67
N THR A 33 -11.39 7.31 16.86
CA THR A 33 -12.76 7.84 16.78
C THR A 33 -13.13 8.38 15.40
N GLY A 34 -12.13 8.70 14.56
CA GLY A 34 -12.36 9.32 13.25
C GLY A 34 -12.77 10.79 13.34
N THR A 35 -12.42 11.47 14.43
CA THR A 35 -12.80 12.86 14.67
C THR A 35 -11.57 13.75 14.90
N TRP A 36 -11.73 15.06 14.70
CA TRP A 36 -10.68 16.01 15.06
C TRP A 36 -10.43 15.99 16.57
N ASP A 37 -9.16 15.89 16.96
CA ASP A 37 -8.73 15.91 18.36
C ASP A 37 -8.29 17.32 18.74
N ASP A 38 -8.92 17.93 19.74
CA ASP A 38 -8.66 19.33 20.09
C ASP A 38 -7.21 19.56 20.57
N ALA A 39 -6.61 18.60 21.26
CA ALA A 39 -5.22 18.71 21.73
C ALA A 39 -4.22 18.60 20.57
N LEU A 40 -4.45 17.70 19.61
CA LEU A 40 -3.62 17.60 18.41
C LEU A 40 -3.77 18.82 17.50
N VAL A 41 -4.99 19.36 17.39
CA VAL A 41 -5.26 20.59 16.63
C VAL A 41 -4.54 21.78 17.24
N GLU A 42 -4.61 21.95 18.55
CA GLU A 42 -3.88 22.99 19.27
C GLU A 42 -2.36 22.82 19.12
N ALA A 43 -1.85 21.59 19.29
CA ALA A 43 -0.43 21.28 19.13
C ALA A 43 0.10 21.57 17.71
N ALA A 44 -0.74 21.42 16.69
CA ALA A 44 -0.43 21.80 15.31
C ALA A 44 -0.51 23.31 15.04
N GLY A 45 -0.89 24.13 16.04
CA GLY A 45 -1.07 25.57 15.91
C GLY A 45 -2.34 25.97 15.16
N TRP A 46 -3.34 25.10 15.11
CA TRP A 46 -4.62 25.34 14.45
C TRP A 46 -5.74 25.64 15.44
N GLU A 47 -6.80 26.27 14.93
CA GLU A 47 -8.03 26.52 15.67
C GLU A 47 -9.11 25.56 15.19
N ARG A 48 -9.80 24.90 16.13
CA ARG A 48 -10.84 23.90 15.83
C ARG A 48 -11.94 24.43 14.90
N GLY A 49 -12.37 25.68 15.09
CA GLY A 49 -13.39 26.34 14.26
C GLY A 49 -12.97 26.60 12.81
N LYS A 50 -11.66 26.57 12.52
CA LYS A 50 -11.12 26.72 11.16
C LYS A 50 -11.02 25.39 10.42
N LEU A 51 -11.28 24.26 11.06
CA LEU A 51 -11.26 22.95 10.42
C LEU A 51 -12.59 22.68 9.70
N PRO A 52 -12.56 22.01 8.54
CA PRO A 52 -13.79 21.60 7.87
C PRO A 52 -14.50 20.50 8.68
N HIS A 53 -15.81 20.37 8.49
CA HIS A 53 -16.54 19.19 8.96
C HIS A 53 -16.06 17.94 8.21
N LEU A 54 -16.08 16.81 8.92
CA LEU A 54 -15.64 15.51 8.40
C LEU A 54 -16.84 14.72 7.88
N LEU A 55 -16.63 14.04 6.76
CA LEU A 55 -17.58 13.13 6.13
C LEU A 55 -16.98 11.73 6.06
N HIS A 56 -17.83 10.70 6.07
CA HIS A 56 -17.40 9.37 5.68
C HIS A 56 -17.15 9.32 4.17
N SER A 57 -16.27 8.42 3.73
CA SER A 57 -15.83 8.36 2.33
C SER A 57 -16.96 8.16 1.32
N PHE A 58 -18.01 7.44 1.72
CA PHE A 58 -19.19 7.13 0.92
C PHE A 58 -20.34 8.14 1.08
N ASP A 59 -20.16 9.21 1.88
CA ASP A 59 -21.21 10.21 2.06
C ASP A 59 -21.35 11.07 0.79
N PRO A 60 -22.58 11.47 0.43
CA PRO A 60 -22.80 12.55 -0.53
C PRO A 60 -22.18 13.85 0.03
N ALA A 61 -21.28 14.45 -0.73
CA ALA A 61 -20.52 15.63 -0.35
C ALA A 61 -20.77 16.79 -1.33
N GLY A 62 -22.05 16.97 -1.67
CA GLY A 62 -22.57 17.99 -2.56
C GLY A 62 -22.93 17.50 -3.96
N GLN A 63 -23.45 18.42 -4.76
CA GLN A 63 -23.81 18.21 -6.17
C GLN A 63 -22.88 19.00 -7.07
N LEU A 64 -22.68 18.52 -8.30
CA LEU A 64 -21.91 19.25 -9.29
C LEU A 64 -22.55 20.62 -9.54
N ARG A 65 -21.73 21.67 -9.55
CA ARG A 65 -22.20 23.04 -9.77
C ARG A 65 -22.90 23.19 -11.12
N PRO A 66 -23.97 24.00 -11.21
CA PRO A 66 -24.76 24.16 -12.43
C PRO A 66 -23.96 24.55 -13.68
N GLU A 67 -22.95 25.41 -13.53
CA GLU A 67 -22.08 25.81 -14.62
C GLU A 67 -21.23 24.67 -15.16
N LEU A 68 -20.82 23.73 -14.30
CA LEU A 68 -20.08 22.53 -14.70
C LEU A 68 -21.00 21.52 -15.37
N CYS A 69 -22.23 21.34 -14.85
CA CYS A 69 -23.25 20.54 -15.53
C CYS A 69 -23.51 21.02 -16.97
N ARG A 70 -23.64 22.34 -17.18
CA ARG A 70 -23.79 22.93 -18.52
C ARG A 70 -22.56 22.71 -19.38
N ARG A 71 -21.36 22.93 -18.83
CA ARG A 71 -20.09 22.82 -19.56
C ARG A 71 -19.83 21.39 -20.05
N TRP A 72 -20.22 20.38 -19.26
CA TRP A 72 -19.96 18.96 -19.55
C TRP A 72 -21.18 18.19 -20.04
N SER A 73 -22.30 18.88 -20.26
CA SER A 73 -23.56 18.27 -20.71
C SER A 73 -24.04 17.14 -19.80
N THR A 74 -23.91 17.31 -18.48
CA THR A 74 -24.35 16.33 -17.48
C THR A 74 -25.62 16.78 -16.75
N PRO A 75 -26.43 15.86 -16.20
CA PRO A 75 -27.59 16.22 -15.37
C PRO A 75 -27.19 17.08 -14.16
N ARG A 76 -28.13 17.88 -13.65
CA ARG A 76 -27.94 18.65 -12.40
C ARG A 76 -28.02 17.78 -11.13
N THR A 77 -28.36 16.51 -11.29
CA THR A 77 -28.49 15.52 -10.21
C THR A 77 -27.19 14.78 -9.91
N VAL A 78 -26.08 15.11 -10.60
CA VAL A 78 -24.78 14.46 -10.38
C VAL A 78 -24.26 14.78 -8.98
N LYS A 79 -24.29 13.78 -8.10
CA LYS A 79 -23.71 13.84 -6.76
C LYS A 79 -22.21 13.61 -6.82
N VAL A 80 -21.49 14.20 -5.87
CA VAL A 80 -20.06 13.96 -5.66
C VAL A 80 -19.90 13.30 -4.29
N ALA A 81 -19.30 12.12 -4.22
CA ALA A 81 -18.98 11.48 -2.94
C ALA A 81 -17.82 12.20 -2.24
N ALA A 82 -17.71 12.05 -0.93
CA ALA A 82 -16.58 12.60 -0.16
C ALA A 82 -15.22 12.05 -0.67
N GLY A 83 -15.20 10.80 -1.12
CA GLY A 83 -14.03 10.12 -1.68
C GLY A 83 -13.12 9.58 -0.58
N CYS A 84 -11.87 9.24 -0.89
CA CYS A 84 -10.88 8.88 0.11
C CYS A 84 -9.47 9.14 -0.43
N GLY A 85 -8.45 8.97 0.42
CA GLY A 85 -7.06 8.95 -0.03
C GLY A 85 -6.76 7.76 -0.97
N ASP A 86 -5.65 7.84 -1.69
CA ASP A 86 -5.28 6.88 -2.75
C ASP A 86 -5.07 5.45 -2.24
N ASN A 87 -4.39 5.25 -1.11
CA ASN A 87 -4.18 3.92 -0.51
C ASN A 87 -5.49 3.25 -0.13
N TYR A 88 -6.46 4.02 0.37
CA TYR A 88 -7.79 3.52 0.74
C TYR A 88 -8.61 3.21 -0.50
N ALA A 89 -8.56 4.06 -1.53
CA ALA A 89 -9.21 3.82 -2.80
C ALA A 89 -8.63 2.58 -3.49
N GLY A 90 -7.30 2.42 -3.48
CA GLY A 90 -6.61 1.24 -4.01
C GLY A 90 -7.03 -0.03 -3.27
N ALA A 91 -7.02 -0.01 -1.94
CA ALA A 91 -7.49 -1.11 -1.11
C ALA A 91 -8.96 -1.48 -1.40
N LEU A 92 -9.85 -0.49 -1.44
CA LEU A 92 -11.25 -0.70 -1.83
C LEU A 92 -11.38 -1.27 -3.24
N GLY A 93 -10.59 -0.79 -4.20
CA GLY A 93 -10.64 -1.23 -5.59
C GLY A 93 -10.28 -2.70 -5.78
N VAL A 94 -9.35 -3.21 -4.97
CA VAL A 94 -8.98 -4.63 -4.96
C VAL A 94 -9.84 -5.47 -4.01
N GLY A 95 -10.88 -4.88 -3.41
CA GLY A 95 -11.80 -5.60 -2.53
C GLY A 95 -11.32 -5.76 -1.08
N ALA A 96 -10.24 -5.10 -0.68
CA ALA A 96 -9.79 -5.04 0.71
C ALA A 96 -10.65 -4.04 1.50
N ALA A 97 -11.85 -4.48 1.88
CA ALA A 97 -12.87 -3.69 2.57
C ALA A 97 -13.37 -4.35 3.87
N SER A 98 -12.85 -5.53 4.22
CA SER A 98 -13.32 -6.33 5.36
C SER A 98 -12.14 -6.92 6.13
N PRO A 99 -12.26 -7.15 7.45
CA PRO A 99 -11.17 -7.64 8.28
C PRO A 99 -10.53 -8.91 7.72
N GLY A 100 -9.20 -8.99 7.75
CA GLY A 100 -8.45 -10.14 7.21
C GLY A 100 -8.05 -10.00 5.74
N ARG A 101 -8.62 -9.03 5.02
CA ARG A 101 -8.18 -8.73 3.64
C ARG A 101 -7.06 -7.72 3.63
N ALA A 102 -6.12 -7.90 2.71
CA ALA A 102 -5.02 -6.98 2.50
C ALA A 102 -4.78 -6.67 1.01
N ALA A 103 -4.34 -5.45 0.76
CA ALA A 103 -3.85 -5.00 -0.53
C ALA A 103 -2.32 -4.87 -0.45
N LEU A 104 -1.62 -5.58 -1.33
CA LEU A 104 -0.17 -5.51 -1.50
C LEU A 104 0.13 -4.68 -2.76
N SER A 105 0.43 -3.40 -2.57
CA SER A 105 0.88 -2.53 -3.66
C SER A 105 2.38 -2.65 -3.85
N ILE A 106 2.81 -3.11 -5.02
CA ILE A 106 4.22 -3.24 -5.44
C ILE A 106 4.50 -2.20 -6.53
N GLY A 107 4.41 -0.93 -6.16
CA GLY A 107 4.73 0.22 -7.02
C GLY A 107 6.16 0.74 -6.79
N THR A 108 6.41 2.00 -7.18
CA THR A 108 7.69 2.71 -6.95
C THR A 108 8.11 2.57 -5.48
N SER A 109 7.21 2.96 -4.58
CA SER A 109 7.16 2.51 -3.19
C SER A 109 6.16 1.37 -3.06
N GLY A 110 6.35 0.54 -2.04
CA GLY A 110 5.45 -0.54 -1.69
C GLY A 110 4.60 -0.23 -0.47
N VAL A 111 3.38 -0.75 -0.42
CA VAL A 111 2.52 -0.70 0.77
C VAL A 111 1.79 -2.01 0.93
N LEU A 112 1.83 -2.59 2.13
CA LEU A 112 0.94 -3.67 2.55
C LEU A 112 -0.14 -3.08 3.46
N SER A 113 -1.35 -2.94 2.92
CA SER A 113 -2.51 -2.35 3.58
C SER A 113 -3.45 -3.46 4.03
N ALA A 114 -3.49 -3.75 5.33
CA ALA A 114 -4.33 -4.78 5.92
C ALA A 114 -5.54 -4.16 6.63
N VAL A 115 -6.73 -4.74 6.42
CA VAL A 115 -7.98 -4.27 7.02
C VAL A 115 -8.23 -5.00 8.34
N ASP A 116 -8.60 -4.24 9.37
CA ASP A 116 -9.02 -4.74 10.68
C ASP A 116 -10.36 -4.10 11.08
N GLY A 117 -11.14 -4.82 11.89
CA GLY A 117 -12.33 -4.26 12.55
C GLY A 117 -12.01 -3.58 13.88
N THR A 118 -10.76 -3.68 14.36
CA THR A 118 -10.29 -3.07 15.60
C THR A 118 -9.14 -2.09 15.34
N PHE A 119 -9.12 -0.98 16.07
CA PHE A 119 -8.01 -0.03 16.01
C PHE A 119 -6.78 -0.62 16.73
N ARG A 120 -5.81 -1.13 15.97
CA ARG A 120 -4.54 -1.69 16.48
C ARG A 120 -3.34 -0.88 15.98
N PRO A 121 -3.01 0.25 16.64
CA PRO A 121 -1.84 1.03 16.26
C PRO A 121 -0.55 0.31 16.68
N ALA A 122 0.48 0.38 15.83
CA ALA A 122 1.81 -0.14 16.13
C ALA A 122 2.91 0.89 15.77
N PRO A 123 2.92 2.06 16.45
CA PRO A 123 3.84 3.15 16.12
C PRO A 123 5.32 2.78 16.33
N ASN A 124 5.61 1.88 17.28
CA ASN A 124 6.96 1.36 17.52
C ASN A 124 7.51 0.52 16.35
N HIS A 125 6.63 0.09 15.43
CA HIS A 125 6.98 -0.56 14.18
C HIS A 125 6.73 0.34 12.97
N ALA A 126 6.57 1.66 13.17
CA ALA A 126 6.23 2.61 12.13
C ALA A 126 5.04 2.19 11.24
N ILE A 127 4.10 1.43 11.81
CA ILE A 127 2.83 1.08 11.15
C ILE A 127 1.89 2.26 11.30
N LEU A 128 1.33 2.71 10.18
CA LEU A 128 0.28 3.71 10.17
C LEU A 128 -1.08 3.01 10.26
N THR A 129 -1.81 3.25 11.34
CA THR A 129 -3.18 2.73 11.52
C THR A 129 -4.16 3.89 11.51
N THR A 130 -5.12 3.87 10.59
CA THR A 130 -6.08 4.94 10.36
C THR A 130 -7.49 4.38 10.14
N PRO A 131 -8.56 5.17 10.25
CA PRO A 131 -9.87 4.76 9.77
C PRO A 131 -9.80 4.40 8.28
N HIS A 132 -10.49 3.33 7.88
CA HIS A 132 -10.61 2.96 6.47
C HIS A 132 -11.85 3.62 5.86
N ALA A 133 -11.90 3.65 4.52
CA ALA A 133 -13.05 4.12 3.76
C ALA A 133 -14.23 3.13 3.80
N ALA A 134 -13.99 1.87 4.16
CA ALA A 134 -15.02 0.89 4.43
C ALA A 134 -15.63 1.09 5.85
N PRO A 135 -16.96 1.02 6.02
CA PRO A 135 -17.62 1.26 7.30
C PRO A 135 -17.07 0.39 8.44
N GLY A 136 -16.82 1.00 9.61
CA GLY A 136 -16.46 0.27 10.83
C GLY A 136 -15.13 -0.49 10.77
N THR A 137 -14.22 -0.09 9.87
CA THR A 137 -12.91 -0.74 9.72
C THR A 137 -11.77 0.26 9.77
N PHE A 138 -10.57 -0.27 10.04
CA PHE A 138 -9.30 0.45 10.07
C PHE A 138 -8.37 -0.14 9.03
N LEU A 139 -7.47 0.70 8.52
CA LEU A 139 -6.42 0.31 7.61
C LEU A 139 -5.07 0.39 8.32
N SER A 140 -4.41 -0.75 8.45
CA SER A 140 -3.03 -0.86 8.90
C SER A 140 -2.11 -0.86 7.70
N MET A 141 -1.17 0.07 7.63
CA MET A 141 -0.27 0.24 6.48
C MET A 141 1.19 0.07 6.89
N ALA A 142 1.81 -0.97 6.34
CA ALA A 142 3.26 -1.17 6.35
C ALA A 142 3.86 -0.62 5.04
N VAL A 143 4.87 0.25 5.13
CA VAL A 143 5.41 0.98 3.97
C VAL A 143 6.85 0.55 3.68
N VAL A 144 7.06 0.13 2.43
CA VAL A 144 8.37 -0.12 1.82
C VAL A 144 8.72 1.10 0.95
N MET A 145 9.73 1.87 1.33
CA MET A 145 10.01 3.17 0.68
C MET A 145 10.46 3.04 -0.78
N SER A 146 11.21 1.97 -1.10
CA SER A 146 11.67 1.68 -2.46
C SER A 146 11.40 0.22 -2.81
N ALA A 147 10.27 -0.04 -3.45
CA ALA A 147 9.93 -1.36 -3.98
C ALA A 147 10.43 -1.50 -5.42
N THR A 148 9.62 -1.20 -6.45
CA THR A 148 10.11 -1.27 -7.85
C THR A 148 11.24 -0.28 -8.12
N GLN A 149 11.27 0.84 -7.40
CA GLN A 149 12.35 1.83 -7.50
C GLN A 149 13.74 1.24 -7.24
N SER A 150 13.83 0.20 -6.40
CA SER A 150 15.09 -0.50 -6.12
C SER A 150 15.59 -1.27 -7.34
N LEU A 151 14.69 -1.90 -8.07
CA LEU A 151 15.01 -2.58 -9.33
C LEU A 151 15.29 -1.56 -10.44
N ASP A 152 14.52 -0.46 -10.50
CA ASP A 152 14.76 0.63 -11.45
C ASP A 152 16.13 1.29 -11.24
N TRP A 153 16.57 1.40 -9.99
CA TRP A 153 17.91 1.88 -9.65
C TRP A 153 18.99 0.94 -10.20
N LEU A 154 18.85 -0.37 -9.97
CA LEU A 154 19.78 -1.35 -10.51
C LEU A 154 19.76 -1.37 -12.04
N SER A 155 18.57 -1.25 -12.65
CA SER A 155 18.35 -1.13 -14.09
C SER A 155 19.18 0.01 -14.70
N ARG A 156 19.17 1.19 -14.09
CA ARG A 156 19.99 2.33 -14.55
C ARG A 156 21.48 2.07 -14.43
N LEU A 157 21.94 1.41 -13.36
CA LEU A 157 23.35 1.09 -13.16
C LEU A 157 23.84 0.03 -14.16
N ALA A 158 23.04 -1.02 -14.37
CA ALA A 158 23.36 -2.12 -15.28
C ALA A 158 23.13 -1.76 -16.75
N ARG A 159 22.40 -0.66 -17.04
CA ARG A 159 21.93 -0.28 -18.38
C ARG A 159 21.10 -1.38 -19.04
N LEU A 160 20.26 -2.03 -18.24
CA LEU A 160 19.33 -3.08 -18.68
C LEU A 160 17.92 -2.72 -18.23
N PRO A 161 16.86 -3.07 -18.99
CA PRO A 161 15.48 -2.92 -18.54
C PRO A 161 15.23 -3.65 -17.20
N ALA A 162 14.38 -3.08 -16.35
CA ALA A 162 14.02 -3.68 -15.07
C ALA A 162 13.33 -5.05 -15.23
N GLY A 163 12.52 -5.22 -16.29
CA GLY A 163 11.90 -6.51 -16.63
C GLY A 163 12.93 -7.59 -16.91
N ASP A 164 13.91 -7.30 -17.78
CA ASP A 164 15.00 -8.22 -18.12
C ASP A 164 15.81 -8.61 -16.87
N LEU A 165 16.09 -7.67 -15.96
CA LEU A 165 16.77 -7.98 -14.70
C LEU A 165 15.95 -8.95 -13.82
N ALA A 166 14.62 -8.79 -13.78
CA ALA A 166 13.75 -9.69 -13.04
C ALA A 166 13.71 -11.10 -13.66
N GLU A 167 13.66 -11.20 -14.99
CA GLU A 167 13.71 -12.47 -15.72
C GLU A 167 15.06 -13.17 -15.54
N MET A 168 16.16 -12.42 -15.62
CA MET A 168 17.51 -12.94 -15.35
C MET A 168 17.62 -13.49 -13.92
N ALA A 169 17.08 -12.77 -12.94
CA ALA A 169 17.03 -13.23 -11.55
C ALA A 169 16.23 -14.53 -11.40
N GLU A 170 15.06 -14.63 -12.03
CA GLU A 170 14.24 -15.84 -12.04
C GLU A 170 14.99 -17.03 -12.64
N HIS A 171 15.58 -16.86 -13.83
CA HIS A 171 16.38 -17.89 -14.49
C HIS A 171 17.59 -18.31 -13.66
N ARG A 172 18.24 -17.37 -12.98
CA ARG A 172 19.36 -17.64 -12.07
C ARG A 172 18.89 -18.53 -10.92
N ILE A 173 17.77 -18.21 -10.27
CA ILE A 173 17.27 -19.03 -9.16
C ILE A 173 16.76 -20.40 -9.61
N ALA A 174 16.12 -20.48 -10.78
CA ALA A 174 15.69 -21.75 -11.35
C ALA A 174 16.88 -22.69 -11.64
N SER A 175 18.04 -22.15 -12.03
CA SER A 175 19.20 -22.95 -12.43
C SER A 175 20.10 -23.36 -11.26
N VAL A 176 20.36 -22.46 -10.30
CA VAL A 176 21.35 -22.70 -9.23
C VAL A 176 20.80 -22.53 -7.81
N GLY A 177 19.53 -22.16 -7.67
CA GLY A 177 18.87 -21.97 -6.39
C GLY A 177 19.29 -20.69 -5.65
N VAL A 178 18.70 -20.50 -4.47
CA VAL A 178 18.89 -19.29 -3.63
C VAL A 178 20.15 -19.32 -2.77
N ALA A 179 20.79 -20.49 -2.65
CA ALA A 179 21.96 -20.67 -1.80
C ALA A 179 23.19 -19.92 -2.36
N GLY A 180 23.96 -19.34 -1.46
CA GLY A 180 25.18 -18.60 -1.80
C GLY A 180 24.94 -17.29 -2.56
N ARG A 181 23.69 -16.87 -2.82
CA ARG A 181 23.42 -15.54 -3.41
C ARG A 181 23.74 -14.44 -2.38
N PRO A 182 24.20 -13.25 -2.82
CA PRO A 182 24.38 -12.10 -1.94
C PRO A 182 23.09 -11.78 -1.17
N ILE A 183 23.22 -11.06 -0.06
CA ILE A 183 22.06 -10.54 0.68
C ILE A 183 22.08 -9.03 0.53
N ALA A 184 20.96 -8.45 0.10
CA ALA A 184 20.84 -7.01 -0.07
C ALA A 184 19.75 -6.43 0.83
N ARG A 185 20.03 -5.26 1.39
CA ARG A 185 19.04 -4.34 1.89
C ARG A 185 18.91 -3.18 0.90
N PRO A 186 17.90 -3.17 0.02
CA PRO A 186 17.77 -2.16 -1.03
C PRO A 186 17.13 -0.85 -0.52
N SER A 187 17.58 -0.35 0.63
CA SER A 187 17.07 0.87 1.28
C SER A 187 17.64 2.15 0.66
N ILE A 188 17.49 2.31 -0.66
CA ILE A 188 18.07 3.44 -1.41
C ILE A 188 17.44 4.81 -1.07
N THR A 189 16.27 4.82 -0.42
CA THR A 189 15.59 6.04 0.07
C THR A 189 15.26 5.97 1.56
N GLY A 190 15.99 5.15 2.32
CA GLY A 190 15.70 4.89 3.73
C GLY A 190 14.76 3.71 3.96
N VAL A 191 14.35 3.53 5.22
CA VAL A 191 13.37 2.52 5.67
C VAL A 191 12.36 3.21 6.57
N ARG A 192 11.07 2.97 6.31
CA ARG A 192 9.99 3.39 7.20
C ARG A 192 9.59 2.23 8.10
N THR A 193 8.89 1.24 7.56
CA THR A 193 8.45 0.07 8.34
C THR A 193 9.51 -1.04 8.29
N PRO A 194 9.83 -1.72 9.40
CA PRO A 194 9.43 -1.43 10.77
C PRO A 194 10.41 -0.52 11.52
N ASP A 195 11.61 -0.32 10.98
CA ASP A 195 12.76 0.18 11.75
C ASP A 195 12.85 1.72 11.85
N ASN A 196 12.04 2.46 11.09
CA ASN A 196 12.01 3.93 11.04
C ASN A 196 13.40 4.59 10.89
N ARG A 197 14.14 4.18 9.86
CA ARG A 197 15.49 4.65 9.53
C ARG A 197 15.48 5.45 8.23
N PRO A 198 15.06 6.74 8.26
CA PRO A 198 15.13 7.61 7.08
C PRO A 198 16.57 7.88 6.61
N ASP A 199 17.54 7.64 7.48
CA ASP A 199 18.98 7.75 7.27
C ASP A 199 19.61 6.49 6.65
N ALA A 200 18.86 5.40 6.50
CA ALA A 200 19.39 4.15 5.95
C ALA A 200 19.76 4.30 4.46
N SER A 201 20.83 3.61 4.07
CA SER A 201 21.28 3.46 2.69
C SER A 201 21.27 1.99 2.27
N ALA A 202 21.37 1.74 0.96
CA ALA A 202 21.45 0.37 0.45
C ALA A 202 22.72 -0.35 0.92
N PHE A 203 22.61 -1.63 1.26
CA PHE A 203 23.73 -2.45 1.72
C PHE A 203 23.71 -3.81 1.03
N PHE A 204 24.88 -4.28 0.59
CA PHE A 204 25.05 -5.61 -0.01
C PHE A 204 26.13 -6.37 0.76
N SER A 205 25.88 -7.63 1.06
CA SER A 205 26.82 -8.55 1.73
C SER A 205 27.05 -9.80 0.90
N GLY A 206 28.26 -10.35 0.97
CA GLY A 206 28.60 -11.64 0.38
C GLY A 206 28.89 -11.61 -1.13
N ILE A 207 29.11 -10.44 -1.73
CA ILE A 207 29.51 -10.35 -3.14
C ILE A 207 30.95 -10.86 -3.31
N THR A 208 31.12 -11.80 -4.24
CA THR A 208 32.41 -12.35 -4.70
C THR A 208 32.49 -12.31 -6.22
N ALA A 209 33.67 -12.59 -6.79
CA ALA A 209 33.89 -12.63 -8.24
C ALA A 209 33.07 -13.70 -9.00
N ALA A 210 32.43 -14.64 -8.29
CA ALA A 210 31.56 -15.66 -8.89
C ALA A 210 30.15 -15.14 -9.22
N HIS A 211 29.78 -13.95 -8.75
CA HIS A 211 28.45 -13.39 -8.91
C HIS A 211 28.37 -12.47 -10.11
N ASP A 212 27.21 -12.48 -10.77
CA ASP A 212 26.90 -11.59 -11.88
C ASP A 212 25.69 -10.71 -11.59
N ILE A 213 25.24 -9.96 -12.61
CA ILE A 213 24.12 -9.05 -12.48
C ILE A 213 22.80 -9.76 -12.13
N ALA A 214 22.62 -11.03 -12.52
CA ALA A 214 21.42 -11.79 -12.19
C ALA A 214 21.38 -12.13 -10.69
N ASP A 215 22.53 -12.43 -10.08
CA ASP A 215 22.63 -12.65 -8.63
C ASP A 215 22.33 -11.38 -7.84
N ILE A 216 22.81 -10.23 -8.33
CA ILE A 216 22.55 -8.92 -7.71
C ILE A 216 21.07 -8.53 -7.89
N ALA A 217 20.49 -8.74 -9.07
CA ALA A 217 19.07 -8.50 -9.33
C ALA A 217 18.18 -9.34 -8.41
N TYR A 218 18.48 -10.64 -8.27
CA TYR A 218 17.77 -11.49 -7.30
C TYR A 218 17.87 -10.95 -5.88
N SER A 219 19.06 -10.57 -5.44
CA SER A 219 19.29 -10.05 -4.08
C SER A 219 18.46 -8.79 -3.81
N VAL A 220 18.25 -7.94 -4.82
CA VAL A 220 17.36 -6.76 -4.73
C VAL A 220 15.89 -7.17 -4.63
N LEU A 221 15.41 -8.06 -5.50
CA LEU A 221 14.02 -8.55 -5.44
C LEU A 221 13.70 -9.21 -4.10
N GLU A 222 14.61 -10.08 -3.64
CA GLU A 222 14.53 -10.77 -2.36
C GLU A 222 14.57 -9.78 -1.19
N GLY A 223 15.48 -8.81 -1.21
CA GLY A 223 15.60 -7.78 -0.19
C GLY A 223 14.33 -6.93 -0.04
N VAL A 224 13.67 -6.58 -1.14
CA VAL A 224 12.35 -5.91 -1.10
C VAL A 224 11.28 -6.84 -0.52
N ALA A 225 11.26 -8.12 -0.92
CA ALA A 225 10.32 -9.10 -0.38
C ALA A 225 10.51 -9.31 1.14
N PHE A 226 11.76 -9.25 1.63
CA PHE A 226 12.06 -9.25 3.06
C PHE A 226 11.57 -7.99 3.79
N GLN A 227 11.64 -6.82 3.18
CA GLN A 227 11.06 -5.60 3.77
C GLN A 227 9.53 -5.70 3.89
N PHE A 228 8.87 -6.27 2.87
CA PHE A 228 7.45 -6.58 2.95
C PHE A 228 7.14 -7.62 4.04
N LEU A 229 7.97 -8.65 4.20
CA LEU A 229 7.84 -9.63 5.29
C LEU A 229 7.97 -8.99 6.67
N ASP A 230 8.89 -8.04 6.84
CA ASP A 230 9.03 -7.30 8.09
C ASP A 230 7.77 -6.49 8.41
N GLY A 231 7.19 -5.84 7.40
CA GLY A 231 5.90 -5.15 7.50
C GLY A 231 4.75 -6.09 7.85
N PHE A 232 4.61 -7.21 7.14
CA PHE A 232 3.61 -8.24 7.40
C PHE A 232 3.73 -8.80 8.82
N SER A 233 4.96 -9.08 9.26
CA SER A 233 5.24 -9.60 10.60
C SER A 233 4.91 -8.57 11.69
N ALA A 234 5.20 -7.29 11.48
CA ALA A 234 4.84 -6.21 12.39
C ALA A 234 3.31 -6.01 12.51
N GLN A 235 2.57 -6.17 11.42
CA GLN A 235 1.11 -6.12 11.45
C GLN A 235 0.55 -7.31 12.23
N ARG A 236 1.05 -8.53 11.97
CA ARG A 236 0.63 -9.74 12.67
C ARG A 236 0.99 -9.71 14.16
N SER A 237 2.14 -9.16 14.55
CA SER A 237 2.53 -9.00 15.96
C SER A 237 1.64 -8.00 16.70
N ALA A 238 1.14 -6.97 16.01
CA ALA A 238 0.11 -6.07 16.52
C ALA A 238 -1.30 -6.71 16.57
N GLY A 239 -1.44 -7.95 16.08
CA GLY A 239 -2.68 -8.71 16.04
C GLY A 239 -3.60 -8.39 14.86
N VAL A 240 -3.12 -7.64 13.86
CA VAL A 240 -3.90 -7.35 12.65
C VAL A 240 -4.11 -8.64 11.85
N PRO A 241 -5.35 -9.00 11.48
CA PRO A 241 -5.62 -10.19 10.69
C PRO A 241 -5.20 -9.97 9.24
N VAL A 242 -4.42 -10.90 8.70
CA VAL A 242 -4.06 -10.96 7.27
C VAL A 242 -4.24 -12.40 6.80
N ALA A 243 -5.24 -12.63 5.95
CA ALA A 243 -5.66 -13.94 5.47
C ALA A 243 -5.76 -14.01 3.95
N GLU A 244 -6.24 -12.94 3.30
CA GLU A 244 -6.35 -12.85 1.84
C GLU A 244 -5.54 -11.65 1.35
N VAL A 245 -4.62 -11.86 0.39
CA VAL A 245 -3.76 -10.80 -0.15
C VAL A 245 -4.03 -10.60 -1.64
N GLN A 246 -4.35 -9.36 -2.01
CA GLN A 246 -4.52 -8.94 -3.40
C GLN A 246 -3.35 -8.04 -3.80
N ALA A 247 -2.56 -8.44 -4.79
CA ALA A 247 -1.39 -7.69 -5.24
C ALA A 247 -1.69 -6.84 -6.47
N VAL A 248 -1.18 -5.60 -6.46
CA VAL A 248 -1.27 -4.63 -7.58
C VAL A 248 0.04 -3.88 -7.76
N GLY A 249 0.15 -3.10 -8.83
CA GLY A 249 1.33 -2.30 -9.15
C GLY A 249 2.31 -3.04 -10.06
N GLY A 250 3.28 -2.30 -10.61
CA GLY A 250 4.18 -2.78 -11.67
C GLY A 250 5.00 -4.01 -11.29
N GLY A 251 5.30 -4.22 -10.01
CA GLY A 251 6.00 -5.43 -9.55
C GLY A 251 5.21 -6.73 -9.79
N THR A 252 3.89 -6.66 -9.96
CA THR A 252 3.05 -7.83 -10.25
C THR A 252 3.24 -8.41 -11.65
N HIS A 253 3.94 -7.70 -12.55
CA HIS A 253 4.34 -8.26 -13.84
C HIS A 253 5.38 -9.39 -13.68
N SER A 254 6.18 -9.38 -12.62
CA SER A 254 7.06 -10.50 -12.28
C SER A 254 6.33 -11.50 -11.38
N ARG A 255 5.84 -12.59 -11.97
CA ARG A 255 5.24 -13.69 -11.21
C ARG A 255 6.21 -14.28 -10.18
N PHE A 256 7.50 -14.35 -10.52
CA PHE A 256 8.55 -14.76 -9.60
C PHE A 256 8.63 -13.87 -8.37
N TRP A 257 8.54 -12.54 -8.54
CA TRP A 257 8.61 -11.64 -7.40
C TRP A 257 7.39 -11.79 -6.48
N VAL A 258 6.20 -11.97 -7.05
CA VAL A 258 4.98 -12.24 -6.30
C VAL A 258 5.07 -13.59 -5.57
N SER A 259 5.67 -14.61 -6.18
CA SER A 259 5.83 -15.93 -5.54
C SER A 259 6.82 -15.90 -4.37
N LEU A 260 7.87 -15.06 -4.42
CA LEU A 260 8.73 -14.81 -3.26
C LEU A 260 7.91 -14.26 -2.09
N MET A 261 7.07 -13.25 -2.33
CA MET A 261 6.23 -12.65 -1.29
C MET A 261 5.18 -13.64 -0.76
N ALA A 262 4.49 -14.37 -1.64
CA ALA A 262 3.52 -15.41 -1.25
C ALA A 262 4.18 -16.49 -0.36
N THR A 263 5.37 -16.95 -0.74
CA THR A 263 6.15 -17.95 0.02
C THR A 263 6.60 -17.41 1.39
N LEU A 264 7.01 -16.15 1.44
CA LEU A 264 7.43 -15.48 2.69
C LEU A 264 6.27 -15.14 3.61
N PHE A 265 5.08 -14.87 3.08
CA PHE A 265 3.87 -14.66 3.89
C PHE A 265 3.21 -15.97 4.31
N ASP A 266 3.49 -17.07 3.62
CA ASP A 266 2.76 -18.33 3.74
C ASP A 266 1.28 -18.15 3.43
N THR A 267 0.99 -17.42 2.35
CA THR A 267 -0.36 -17.02 1.97
C THR A 267 -0.43 -16.89 0.46
N ASP A 268 -1.53 -17.36 -0.13
CA ASP A 268 -1.81 -17.13 -1.54
C ASP A 268 -1.96 -15.64 -1.84
N VAL A 269 -1.38 -15.21 -2.98
CA VAL A 269 -1.48 -13.83 -3.44
C VAL A 269 -2.23 -13.80 -4.77
N SER A 270 -3.42 -13.20 -4.77
CA SER A 270 -4.22 -13.01 -5.98
C SER A 270 -3.82 -11.73 -6.70
N ILE A 271 -3.80 -11.75 -8.03
CA ILE A 271 -3.58 -10.57 -8.87
C ILE A 271 -4.88 -10.33 -9.65
N PRO A 272 -5.59 -9.22 -9.40
CA PRO A 272 -6.85 -8.92 -10.07
C PRO A 272 -6.65 -8.50 -11.52
N GLU A 273 -7.64 -8.74 -12.39
CA GLU A 273 -7.63 -8.26 -13.79
C GLU A 273 -7.54 -6.74 -13.87
N SER A 274 -8.17 -6.05 -12.93
CA SER A 274 -8.28 -4.59 -12.89
C SER A 274 -7.29 -3.91 -11.94
N GLY A 275 -6.13 -4.54 -11.69
CA GLY A 275 -5.13 -4.04 -10.74
C GLY A 275 -4.63 -2.63 -11.04
N ASP A 276 -4.40 -2.32 -12.32
CA ASP A 276 -3.85 -1.03 -12.79
C ASP A 276 -4.78 0.17 -12.55
N ILE A 277 -6.07 -0.08 -12.35
CA ILE A 277 -7.09 0.94 -12.13
C ILE A 277 -7.75 0.83 -10.76
N SER A 278 -7.13 0.12 -9.82
CA SER A 278 -7.68 -0.16 -8.48
C SER A 278 -8.14 1.11 -7.75
N ALA A 279 -7.31 2.16 -7.67
CA ALA A 279 -7.72 3.42 -7.02
C ALA A 279 -8.95 4.07 -7.69
N CYS A 280 -9.00 4.08 -9.02
CA CYS A 280 -10.15 4.59 -9.77
C CYS A 280 -11.42 3.76 -9.52
N LEU A 281 -11.30 2.43 -9.43
CA LEU A 281 -12.41 1.55 -9.10
C LEU A 281 -12.91 1.77 -7.66
N GLY A 282 -12.01 1.93 -6.68
CA GLY A 282 -12.40 2.27 -5.31
C GLY A 282 -13.15 3.60 -5.23
N ALA A 283 -12.64 4.64 -5.90
CA ALA A 283 -13.33 5.93 -5.99
C ALA A 283 -14.71 5.81 -6.66
N SER A 284 -14.82 5.00 -7.74
CA SER A 284 -16.09 4.72 -8.41
C SER A 284 -17.08 3.98 -7.51
N ARG A 285 -16.62 3.02 -6.70
CA ARG A 285 -17.45 2.32 -5.71
C ARG A 285 -17.98 3.27 -4.64
N LEU A 286 -17.17 4.19 -4.15
CA LEU A 286 -17.62 5.22 -3.21
C LEU A 286 -18.65 6.16 -3.84
N ALA A 287 -18.45 6.58 -5.09
CA ALA A 287 -19.43 7.36 -5.83
C ALA A 287 -20.76 6.62 -5.98
N HIS A 288 -20.72 5.33 -6.32
CA HIS A 288 -21.91 4.49 -6.44
C HIS A 288 -22.63 4.33 -5.09
N ALA A 289 -21.89 3.98 -4.03
CA ALA A 289 -22.42 3.84 -2.68
C ALA A 289 -23.08 5.13 -2.14
N ALA A 290 -22.57 6.30 -2.51
CA ALA A 290 -23.16 7.59 -2.15
C ALA A 290 -24.52 7.85 -2.85
N THR A 291 -24.80 7.14 -3.95
CA THR A 291 -26.07 7.24 -4.68
C THR A 291 -27.07 6.18 -4.28
N THR A 292 -26.62 5.03 -3.77
CA THR A 292 -27.44 3.87 -3.38
C THR A 292 -27.13 3.41 -1.94
N PRO A 293 -27.57 4.15 -0.91
CA PRO A 293 -27.22 3.85 0.48
C PRO A 293 -27.59 2.44 0.94
N ASP A 294 -28.69 1.87 0.43
CA ASP A 294 -29.18 0.54 0.79
C ASP A 294 -28.28 -0.60 0.27
N GLU A 295 -27.46 -0.34 -0.75
CA GLU A 295 -26.53 -1.31 -1.36
C GLU A 295 -25.06 -1.03 -1.00
N ARG A 296 -24.80 -0.01 -0.17
CA ARG A 296 -23.45 0.48 0.17
C ARG A 296 -22.47 -0.64 0.51
N ASP A 297 -22.82 -1.47 1.48
CA ASP A 297 -21.90 -2.48 2.00
C ASP A 297 -21.59 -3.53 0.92
N ALA A 298 -22.59 -3.91 0.12
CA ALA A 298 -22.41 -4.82 -1.01
C ALA A 298 -21.51 -4.22 -2.11
N ILE A 299 -21.66 -2.93 -2.41
CA ILE A 299 -20.84 -2.21 -3.39
C ILE A 299 -19.38 -2.13 -2.93
N LEU A 300 -19.14 -1.78 -1.66
CA LEU A 300 -17.80 -1.61 -1.11
C LEU A 300 -17.09 -2.95 -0.89
N ALA A 301 -17.82 -4.01 -0.53
CA ALA A 301 -17.27 -5.35 -0.31
C ALA A 301 -17.03 -6.16 -1.60
N ARG A 302 -17.43 -5.65 -2.77
CA ARG A 302 -17.32 -6.35 -4.06
C ARG A 302 -15.88 -6.82 -4.31
N GLN A 303 -15.71 -8.08 -4.65
CA GLN A 303 -14.40 -8.62 -5.01
C GLN A 303 -14.09 -8.40 -6.50
N PRO A 304 -12.85 -8.05 -6.86
CA PRO A 304 -12.43 -8.05 -8.25
C PRO A 304 -12.33 -9.49 -8.78
N VAL A 305 -12.42 -9.64 -10.10
CA VAL A 305 -12.10 -10.91 -10.75
C VAL A 305 -10.59 -11.12 -10.69
N ALA A 306 -10.17 -12.26 -10.15
CA ALA A 306 -8.76 -12.64 -10.11
C ALA A 306 -8.30 -13.07 -11.49
N ARG A 307 -7.25 -12.42 -12.01
CA ARG A 307 -6.56 -12.84 -13.24
C ARG A 307 -5.73 -14.10 -12.99
N MET A 308 -5.09 -14.16 -11.82
CA MET A 308 -4.34 -15.33 -11.37
C MET A 308 -4.17 -15.32 -9.85
N THR A 309 -3.89 -16.49 -9.29
CA THR A 309 -3.45 -16.67 -7.90
C THR A 309 -2.06 -17.30 -7.90
N VAL A 310 -1.15 -16.72 -7.13
CA VAL A 310 0.23 -17.18 -6.96
C VAL A 310 0.36 -17.77 -5.57
N SER A 311 0.59 -19.08 -5.51
CA SER A 311 0.73 -19.81 -4.25
C SER A 311 2.18 -19.85 -3.74
N PRO A 312 2.39 -20.07 -2.43
CA PRO A 312 3.68 -20.37 -1.85
C PRO A 312 4.40 -21.50 -2.60
N VAL A 313 5.71 -21.34 -2.83
CA VAL A 313 6.53 -22.38 -3.44
C VAL A 313 6.92 -23.41 -2.37
N ALA A 314 6.47 -24.65 -2.55
CA ALA A 314 6.73 -25.73 -1.61
C ALA A 314 8.23 -25.91 -1.33
N GLY A 315 8.59 -26.07 -0.06
CA GLY A 315 9.98 -26.27 0.37
C GLY A 315 10.86 -25.01 0.36
N MET A 316 10.39 -23.88 -0.17
CA MET A 316 11.21 -22.66 -0.29
C MET A 316 11.11 -21.71 0.91
N ARG A 317 10.07 -21.85 1.74
CA ARG A 317 9.86 -20.96 2.90
C ARG A 317 11.02 -21.00 3.88
N GLU A 318 11.46 -22.18 4.31
CA GLU A 318 12.53 -22.30 5.30
C GLU A 318 13.90 -21.75 4.79
N PRO A 319 14.36 -22.08 3.56
CA PRO A 319 15.53 -21.45 2.98
C PRO A 319 15.46 -19.92 2.93
N LEU A 320 14.31 -19.37 2.50
CA LEU A 320 14.11 -17.93 2.44
C LEU A 320 14.09 -17.29 3.84
N MET A 321 13.50 -17.95 4.85
CA MET A 321 13.52 -17.48 6.23
C MET A 321 14.94 -17.50 6.83
N ALA A 322 15.78 -18.46 6.45
CA ALA A 322 17.20 -18.45 6.85
C ALA A 322 17.95 -17.25 6.26
N ARG A 323 17.68 -16.93 4.99
CA ARG A 323 18.22 -15.74 4.31
C ARG A 323 17.67 -14.43 4.89
N HIS A 324 16.38 -14.40 5.27
CA HIS A 324 15.75 -13.27 5.97
C HIS A 324 16.45 -12.95 7.31
N ARG A 325 16.83 -13.97 8.09
CA ARG A 325 17.62 -13.75 9.32
C ARG A 325 18.96 -13.07 9.04
N ALA A 326 19.65 -13.47 7.98
CA ALA A 326 20.88 -12.80 7.54
C ALA A 326 20.61 -11.37 7.08
N PHE A 327 19.49 -11.12 6.38
CA PHE A 327 19.04 -9.78 6.01
C PHE A 327 18.80 -8.88 7.23
N ARG A 328 18.14 -9.39 8.28
CA ARG A 328 17.90 -8.63 9.52
C ARG A 328 19.20 -8.29 10.26
N ALA A 329 20.23 -9.13 10.13
CA ALA A 329 21.55 -8.89 10.70
C ALA A 329 22.39 -7.84 9.94
N LEU A 330 22.00 -7.44 8.72
CA LEU A 330 22.72 -6.40 8.00
C LEU A 330 22.67 -5.07 8.77
N PRO A 331 23.75 -4.27 8.75
CA PRO A 331 23.75 -2.95 9.39
C PRO A 331 22.90 -1.95 8.62
N PHE A 332 22.23 -1.04 9.32
CA PHE A 332 21.75 0.20 8.72
C PHE A 332 22.95 1.15 8.66
N LYS A 333 23.72 1.08 7.57
CA LYS A 333 24.91 1.92 7.41
C LYS A 333 24.47 3.39 7.37
N THR A 334 24.76 4.10 8.44
CA THR A 334 24.75 5.56 8.48
C THR A 334 26.08 6.05 7.93
N GLY A 335 26.06 7.12 7.14
CA GLY A 335 27.28 7.80 6.70
C GLY A 335 28.17 8.22 7.85
#